data_AF-A0A0F9HKJ7-F1
#
_entry.id   AF-A0A0F9HKJ7-F1
#
_cell.length_a   1.000
_cell.length_b   1.000
_cell.length_c   1.000
_cell.angle_alpha   90.00
_cell.angle_beta   90.00
_cell.angle_gamma   90.00
#
_symmetry.space_group_name_H-M   'P 1'
#
loop_
_entity.id
_entity.type
_entity.pdbx_description
1 polymer ?
#
loop_
_entity_poly.entity_id
_entity_poly.type
_entity_poly.pdbx_seq_one_letter_code
_entity_poly.pdbx_strand_id
1 'polypeptide(L)'
;IIDTREQKPLWDPKRFKVKMKKLDEGDYTTEELLNNAHAERKSGIDLYGSLIQNHKRFAAEIQRAIEKDLSFAVFVECTEKDFVQKKFRGGYRLKVSAKILRKIIETFTGRYPIEFIWCEHRLDLKNKMCIWFVQQMDELGIKN
;
A
#
# COMPACT_ATOMS: atom_id res chain seq x y z
N ILE A 1 4.86 -2.17 13.67
CA ILE A 1 3.45 -2.16 14.12
C ILE A 1 2.58 -2.66 12.98
N ILE A 2 1.63 -3.54 13.25
CA ILE A 2 0.72 -4.11 12.26
C ILE A 2 -0.73 -3.83 12.68
N ASP A 3 -1.55 -3.38 11.73
CA ASP A 3 -2.98 -3.16 11.96
C ASP A 3 -3.68 -4.45 12.40
N THR A 4 -4.51 -4.36 13.44
CA THR A 4 -5.23 -5.53 13.99
C THR A 4 -6.22 -6.18 13.03
N ARG A 5 -6.65 -5.49 11.97
CA ARG A 5 -7.56 -6.01 10.95
C ARG A 5 -6.83 -6.81 9.86
N GLU A 6 -5.51 -6.69 9.75
CA GLU A 6 -4.71 -7.38 8.74
C GLU A 6 -4.69 -8.89 9.01
N GLN A 7 -5.40 -9.65 8.17
CA GLN A 7 -5.64 -11.09 8.39
C GLN A 7 -4.44 -11.96 8.01
N LYS A 8 -3.58 -11.46 7.11
CA LYS A 8 -2.42 -12.20 6.59
C LYS A 8 -1.16 -11.36 6.72
N PRO A 9 -0.68 -11.10 7.94
CA PRO A 9 0.42 -10.18 8.18
C PRO A 9 1.71 -10.64 7.49
N LEU A 10 2.48 -9.69 6.96
CA LEU A 10 3.78 -9.95 6.33
C LEU A 10 4.82 -10.50 7.30
N TRP A 11 4.76 -10.05 8.55
CA TRP A 11 5.58 -10.53 9.66
C TRP A 11 4.70 -11.27 10.65
N ASP A 12 4.94 -12.57 10.79
CA ASP A 12 4.23 -13.43 11.75
C ASP A 12 4.55 -12.96 13.19
N PRO A 13 3.54 -12.56 13.99
CA PRO A 13 3.76 -12.13 15.37
C PRO A 13 4.39 -13.18 16.28
N LYS A 14 4.34 -14.46 15.90
CA LYS A 14 5.01 -15.55 16.63
C LYS A 14 6.51 -15.64 16.33
N ARG A 15 6.98 -15.05 15.22
CA ARG A 15 8.36 -15.17 14.73
C ARG A 15 9.12 -13.85 14.79
N PHE A 16 8.42 -12.72 14.77
CA PHE A 16 9.02 -11.39 14.75
C PHE A 16 8.51 -10.58 15.94
N LYS A 17 9.38 -9.71 16.48
CA LYS A 17 8.99 -8.73 17.48
C LYS A 17 8.13 -7.65 16.82
N VAL A 18 6.82 -7.87 16.79
CA VAL A 18 5.84 -6.93 16.23
C VAL A 18 4.79 -6.58 17.28
N LYS A 19 4.25 -5.36 17.18
CA LYS A 19 3.12 -4.90 17.97
C LYS A 19 1.86 -4.90 17.10
N MET A 20 0.84 -5.66 17.48
CA MET A 20 -0.49 -5.57 16.89
C MET A 20 -1.22 -4.39 17.52
N LYS A 21 -1.66 -3.42 16.72
CA LYS A 21 -2.37 -2.23 17.18
C LYS A 21 -3.36 -1.80 16.12
N LYS A 22 -4.52 -1.26 16.49
CA LYS A 22 -5.39 -0.60 15.51
C LYS A 22 -4.67 0.66 14.99
N LEU A 23 -4.52 0.75 13.68
CA LEU A 23 -4.06 1.93 12.97
C LEU A 23 -5.27 2.61 12.32
N ASP A 24 -5.30 3.94 12.35
CA ASP A 24 -6.37 4.68 11.67
C ASP A 24 -6.10 4.78 10.15
N GLU A 25 -4.82 4.75 9.77
CA GLU A 25 -4.31 4.76 8.41
C GLU A 25 -3.36 3.59 8.16
N GLY A 26 -3.46 2.97 6.98
CA GLY A 26 -2.55 1.91 6.55
C GLY A 26 -2.67 0.60 7.33
N ASP A 27 -1.85 -0.37 6.92
CA ASP A 27 -1.77 -1.70 7.52
C ASP A 27 -0.48 -1.87 8.34
N TYR A 28 0.56 -1.10 8.03
CA TYR A 28 1.89 -1.24 8.64
C TYR A 28 2.54 0.12 8.90
N THR A 29 3.27 0.22 10.00
CA THR A 29 4.20 1.33 10.31
C THR A 29 5.26 0.85 11.32
N THR A 30 6.23 1.67 11.68
CA THR A 30 7.17 1.40 12.78
C THR A 30 6.82 2.23 14.02
N GLU A 31 7.55 2.06 15.12
CA GLU A 31 7.29 2.87 16.33
C GLU A 31 7.71 4.32 16.14
N GLU A 32 8.83 4.50 15.46
CA GLU A 32 9.47 5.78 15.14
C GLU A 32 8.69 6.54 14.06
N LEU A 33 8.00 5.82 13.17
CA LEU A 33 7.23 6.40 12.07
C LEU A 33 5.73 6.47 12.33
N LEU A 34 5.25 6.11 13.52
CA LEU A 34 3.82 5.97 13.82
C LEU A 34 2.98 7.22 13.48
N ASN A 35 3.57 8.42 13.58
CA ASN A 35 2.90 9.68 13.26
C ASN A 35 3.39 10.33 11.96
N ASN A 36 4.23 9.63 11.18
CA ASN A 36 4.92 10.21 10.02
C ASN A 36 4.74 9.39 8.75
N ALA A 37 4.79 8.05 8.82
CA ALA A 37 4.76 7.23 7.62
C ALA A 37 4.02 5.89 7.82
N HIS A 38 3.15 5.56 6.87
CA HIS A 38 2.32 4.35 6.90
C HIS A 38 2.29 3.67 5.54
N ALA A 39 2.26 2.34 5.57
CA ALA A 39 2.18 1.50 4.39
C ALA A 39 0.86 0.73 4.36
N GLU A 40 0.15 0.81 3.23
CA GLU A 40 -1.03 0.02 2.92
C GLU A 40 -0.62 -1.17 2.05
N ARG A 41 -1.12 -2.37 2.34
CA ARG A 41 -0.89 -3.55 1.50
C ARG A 41 -2.17 -3.90 0.74
N LYS A 42 -2.07 -4.01 -0.58
CA LYS A 42 -3.17 -4.49 -1.42
C LYS A 42 -2.76 -5.62 -2.34
N SER A 43 -3.65 -6.57 -2.56
CA SER A 43 -3.53 -7.46 -3.72
C SER A 43 -3.99 -6.75 -5.00
N GLY A 44 -3.68 -7.31 -6.17
CA GLY A 44 -4.17 -6.74 -7.45
C GLY A 44 -5.70 -6.64 -7.53
N ILE A 45 -6.44 -7.60 -6.96
CA ILE A 45 -7.91 -7.53 -6.97
C ILE A 45 -8.44 -6.47 -5.99
N ASP A 46 -7.80 -6.30 -4.84
CA ASP A 46 -8.20 -5.30 -3.85
C ASP A 46 -7.90 -3.88 -4.33
N LEU A 47 -6.77 -3.67 -4.99
CA LEU A 47 -6.45 -2.39 -5.63
C LEU A 47 -7.45 -2.08 -6.74
N TYR A 48 -7.80 -3.05 -7.60
CA TYR A 48 -8.82 -2.84 -8.62
C TYR A 48 -10.16 -2.44 -7.99
N GLY A 49 -10.59 -3.15 -6.94
CA GLY A 49 -11.80 -2.81 -6.20
C GLY A 49 -11.74 -1.40 -5.62
N SER A 50 -10.59 -1.01 -5.07
CA SER A 50 -10.36 0.33 -4.50
C SER A 50 -10.42 1.43 -5.55
N LEU A 51 -9.82 1.23 -6.72
CA LEU A 51 -9.76 2.23 -7.80
C LEU A 51 -11.06 2.34 -8.61
N ILE A 52 -11.79 1.23 -8.79
CA ILE A 52 -12.95 1.19 -9.68
C ILE A 52 -14.27 1.23 -8.91
N GLN A 53 -14.43 0.37 -7.89
CA GLN A 53 -15.72 0.19 -7.21
C GLN A 53 -15.83 1.08 -5.97
N ASN A 54 -14.75 1.20 -5.20
CA ASN A 54 -14.70 1.90 -3.92
C ASN A 54 -13.86 3.19 -4.00
N HIS A 55 -13.80 3.80 -5.18
CA HIS A 55 -12.96 4.96 -5.49
C HIS A 55 -13.08 6.08 -4.45
N LYS A 56 -14.31 6.46 -4.09
CA LYS A 56 -14.56 7.56 -3.13
C LYS A 56 -14.00 7.24 -1.75
N ARG A 57 -14.14 5.99 -1.30
CA ARG A 57 -13.63 5.55 0.00
C ARG A 57 -12.10 5.58 0.01
N PHE A 58 -11.48 5.02 -1.02
CA PHE A 58 -10.03 4.97 -1.12
C PHE A 58 -9.42 6.38 -1.24
N ALA A 59 -10.02 7.26 -2.03
CA ALA A 59 -9.63 8.67 -2.10
C ALA A 59 -9.74 9.37 -0.73
N ALA A 60 -10.79 9.09 0.05
CA ALA A 60 -10.93 9.65 1.40
C ALA A 60 -9.91 9.10 2.39
N GLU A 61 -9.49 7.82 2.26
CA GLU A 61 -8.40 7.25 3.04
C GLU A 61 -7.07 7.97 2.76
N ILE A 62 -6.75 8.19 1.49
CA ILE A 62 -5.58 8.96 1.06
C ILE A 62 -5.65 10.41 1.57
N GLN A 63 -6.80 11.06 1.42
CA GLN A 63 -6.98 12.45 1.84
C GLN A 63 -6.74 12.63 3.35
N ARG A 64 -7.20 11.69 4.18
CA ARG A 64 -6.93 11.73 5.63
C ARG A 64 -5.44 11.58 5.95
N ALA A 65 -4.71 10.75 5.19
CA ALA A 65 -3.27 10.62 5.35
C ALA A 65 -2.55 11.93 5.01
N ILE A 66 -2.95 12.58 3.91
CA ILE A 66 -2.44 13.91 3.51
C ILE A 66 -2.72 14.96 4.57
N GLU A 67 -3.95 15.01 5.11
CA GLU A 67 -4.35 15.98 6.15
C GLU A 67 -3.56 15.80 7.45
N LYS A 68 -3.04 14.59 7.70
CA LYS A 68 -2.19 14.27 8.84
C LYS A 68 -0.69 14.42 8.54
N ASP A 69 -0.34 14.92 7.36
CA ASP A 69 1.04 15.06 6.88
C ASP A 69 1.81 13.72 6.91
N LEU A 70 1.11 12.63 6.61
CA LEU A 70 1.70 11.30 6.57
C LEU A 70 2.27 10.99 5.18
N SER A 71 3.52 10.54 5.14
CA SER A 71 4.03 9.76 4.01
C SER A 71 3.22 8.46 3.89
N PHE A 72 2.58 8.26 2.75
CA PHE A 72 1.67 7.12 2.56
C PHE A 72 1.95 6.39 1.24
N ALA A 73 2.33 5.11 1.35
CA ALA A 73 2.62 4.26 0.20
C ALA A 73 1.68 3.04 0.15
N VAL A 74 1.26 2.69 -1.07
CA VAL A 74 0.41 1.52 -1.32
C VAL A 74 1.24 0.44 -2.00
N PHE A 75 1.57 -0.59 -1.24
CA PHE A 75 2.31 -1.77 -1.69
C PHE A 75 1.37 -2.76 -2.34
N VAL A 76 1.57 -2.99 -3.63
CA VAL A 76 0.69 -3.84 -4.44
C VAL A 76 1.38 -5.18 -4.69
N GLU A 77 0.76 -6.27 -4.27
CA GLU A 77 1.25 -7.65 -4.47
C GLU A 77 0.96 -8.15 -5.90
N CYS A 78 1.37 -7.36 -6.89
CA CYS A 78 1.59 -7.73 -8.28
C CYS A 78 2.41 -6.63 -8.98
N THR A 79 2.93 -6.92 -10.18
CA THR A 79 3.57 -5.89 -11.03
C THR A 79 2.52 -4.96 -11.63
N GLU A 80 2.89 -3.71 -11.95
CA GLU A 80 1.99 -2.78 -12.67
C GLU A 80 1.54 -3.38 -14.01
N LYS A 81 2.47 -4.04 -14.72
CA LYS A 81 2.19 -4.72 -15.99
C LYS A 81 1.11 -5.77 -15.80
N ASP A 82 1.22 -6.62 -14.78
CA ASP A 82 0.23 -7.64 -14.48
C ASP A 82 -1.09 -7.05 -14.00
N PHE A 83 -1.06 -5.96 -13.24
CA PHE A 83 -2.28 -5.23 -12.86
C PHE A 83 -3.03 -4.71 -14.09
N VAL A 84 -2.35 -3.96 -14.96
CA VAL A 84 -2.94 -3.38 -16.18
C VAL A 84 -3.40 -4.46 -17.16
N GLN A 85 -2.65 -5.55 -17.28
CA GLN A 85 -3.02 -6.72 -18.10
C GLN A 85 -4.02 -7.66 -17.40
N LYS A 86 -4.38 -7.39 -16.15
CA LYS A 86 -5.28 -8.21 -15.31
C LYS A 86 -4.78 -9.64 -15.09
N LYS A 87 -3.46 -9.84 -15.09
CA LYS A 87 -2.75 -11.10 -14.79
C LYS A 87 -2.52 -11.29 -13.29
N PHE A 88 -3.59 -11.11 -12.51
CA PHE A 88 -3.61 -11.39 -11.08
C PHE A 88 -4.84 -12.23 -10.74
N ARG A 89 -4.88 -12.80 -9.53
CA ARG A 89 -5.99 -13.67 -9.10
C ARG A 89 -7.33 -12.94 -9.23
N GLY A 90 -8.24 -13.48 -10.04
CA GLY A 90 -9.57 -12.91 -10.30
C GLY A 90 -9.62 -11.86 -11.41
N GLY A 91 -8.48 -11.40 -11.95
CA GLY A 91 -8.41 -10.35 -12.97
C GLY A 91 -9.09 -10.71 -14.30
N TYR A 92 -9.11 -11.99 -14.66
CA TYR A 92 -9.73 -12.50 -15.89
C TYR A 92 -11.24 -12.20 -16.02
N ARG A 93 -11.94 -11.92 -14.90
CA ARG A 93 -13.37 -11.60 -14.89
C ARG A 93 -13.65 -10.11 -15.14
N LEU A 94 -12.62 -9.27 -15.14
CA LEU A 94 -12.76 -7.82 -15.15
C LEU A 94 -12.81 -7.26 -16.57
N LYS A 95 -13.85 -6.47 -16.85
CA LYS A 95 -14.14 -5.96 -18.20
C LYS A 95 -13.41 -4.67 -18.56
N VAL A 96 -12.88 -3.94 -17.57
CA VAL A 96 -12.17 -2.67 -17.80
C VAL A 96 -10.93 -2.90 -18.66
N SER A 97 -10.68 -2.04 -19.64
CA SER A 97 -9.54 -2.17 -20.55
C SER A 97 -8.22 -1.77 -19.88
N ALA A 98 -7.12 -2.32 -20.38
CA ALA A 98 -5.77 -1.97 -19.91
C ALA A 98 -5.48 -0.47 -20.01
N LYS A 99 -5.94 0.17 -21.10
CA LYS A 99 -5.81 1.63 -21.30
C LYS A 99 -6.49 2.43 -20.20
N ILE A 100 -7.69 2.01 -19.78
CA ILE A 100 -8.43 2.68 -18.69
C ILE A 100 -7.72 2.47 -17.36
N LEU A 101 -7.26 1.25 -17.04
CA LEU A 101 -6.54 0.98 -15.79
C LEU A 101 -5.27 1.82 -15.67
N ARG A 102 -4.48 1.90 -16.73
CA ARG A 102 -3.28 2.75 -16.77
C ARG A 102 -3.63 4.22 -16.51
N LYS A 103 -4.64 4.74 -17.21
CA LYS A 103 -5.08 6.13 -17.04
C LYS A 103 -5.58 6.42 -15.61
N ILE A 104 -6.23 5.46 -14.96
CA ILE A 104 -6.67 5.62 -13.58
C ILE A 104 -5.49 5.69 -12.62
N ILE A 105 -4.49 4.81 -12.78
CA ILE A 105 -3.25 4.87 -11.99
C ILE A 105 -2.58 6.25 -12.16
N GLU A 106 -2.35 6.66 -13.40
CA GLU A 106 -1.75 7.97 -13.75
C GLU A 106 -2.54 9.14 -13.14
N THR A 107 -3.87 9.06 -13.16
CA THR A 107 -4.73 10.11 -12.58
C THR A 107 -4.59 10.15 -11.05
N PHE A 108 -4.50 8.99 -10.39
CA PHE A 108 -4.32 8.94 -8.94
C PHE A 108 -2.96 9.48 -8.51
N THR A 109 -1.89 9.04 -9.14
CA THR A 109 -0.53 9.48 -8.81
C THR A 109 -0.27 10.93 -9.18
N GLY A 110 -0.95 11.45 -10.21
CA GLY A 110 -0.89 12.87 -10.55
C GLY A 110 -1.73 13.78 -9.64
N ARG A 111 -2.77 13.24 -8.97
CA ARG A 111 -3.69 14.00 -8.12
C ARG A 111 -3.32 13.99 -6.65
N TYR A 112 -2.78 12.88 -6.17
CA TYR A 112 -2.44 12.69 -4.75
C TYR A 112 -0.95 12.38 -4.64
N PRO A 113 -0.25 12.89 -3.60
CA PRO A 113 1.13 12.57 -3.32
C PRO A 113 1.25 11.15 -2.72
N ILE A 114 0.80 10.14 -3.46
CA ILE A 114 0.89 8.74 -3.08
C ILE A 114 1.83 8.00 -4.01
N GLU A 115 2.51 7.01 -3.45
CA GLU A 115 3.33 6.08 -4.22
C GLU A 115 2.65 4.72 -4.32
N PHE A 116 2.53 4.19 -5.54
CA PHE A 116 2.23 2.76 -5.75
C PHE A 116 3.54 2.00 -5.89
N ILE A 117 3.85 1.18 -4.89
CA ILE A 117 5.04 0.33 -4.91
C ILE A 117 4.63 -1.06 -5.37
N TRP A 118 4.89 -1.34 -6.64
CA TRP A 118 4.54 -2.61 -7.29
C TRP A 118 5.53 -3.71 -6.91
N CYS A 119 5.01 -4.88 -6.53
CA CYS A 119 5.80 -5.99 -6.00
C CYS A 119 5.51 -7.29 -6.75
N GLU A 120 6.55 -8.06 -7.10
CA GLU A 120 6.38 -9.29 -7.88
C GLU A 120 5.71 -10.40 -7.07
N HIS A 121 6.12 -10.54 -5.81
CA HIS A 121 5.63 -11.57 -4.90
C HIS A 121 5.77 -11.09 -3.45
N ARG A 122 5.16 -11.84 -2.52
CA ARG A 122 5.16 -11.51 -1.08
C ARG A 122 6.52 -11.16 -0.49
N LEU A 123 7.58 -11.88 -0.87
CA LEU A 123 8.94 -11.61 -0.38
C LEU A 123 9.50 -10.27 -0.92
N ASP A 124 9.27 -9.95 -2.19
CA ASP A 124 9.66 -8.66 -2.78
C ASP A 124 8.94 -7.51 -2.08
N LEU A 125 7.63 -7.69 -1.82
CA LEU A 125 6.82 -6.74 -1.05
C LEU A 125 7.42 -6.48 0.34
N LYS A 126 7.79 -7.54 1.07
CA LYS A 126 8.44 -7.39 2.38
C LYS A 126 9.74 -6.60 2.29
N ASN A 127 10.58 -6.91 1.31
CA ASN A 127 11.89 -6.27 1.15
C ASN A 127 11.73 -4.79 0.79
N LYS A 128 10.89 -4.47 -0.20
CA LYS A 128 10.59 -3.09 -0.59
C LYS A 128 9.97 -2.29 0.53
N MET A 129 9.07 -2.89 1.32
CA MET A 129 8.47 -2.22 2.47
C MET A 129 9.49 -1.92 3.57
N CYS A 130 10.42 -2.84 3.86
CA CYS A 130 11.53 -2.55 4.76
C CYS A 130 12.40 -1.40 4.26
N ILE A 131 12.81 -1.43 2.98
CA ILE A 131 13.64 -0.38 2.37
C ILE A 131 12.93 0.97 2.44
N TRP A 132 11.65 1.01 2.10
CA TRP A 132 10.85 2.23 2.16
C TRP A 132 10.80 2.80 3.57
N PHE A 133 10.51 1.98 4.60
CA PHE A 133 10.53 2.47 5.98
C PHE A 133 11.90 3.02 6.40
N VAL A 134 13.00 2.39 5.99
CA VAL A 134 14.35 2.92 6.26
C VAL A 134 14.54 4.28 5.59
N GLN A 135 14.14 4.43 4.33
CA GLN A 135 14.20 5.72 3.63
C GLN A 135 13.37 6.80 4.35
N GLN A 136 12.18 6.45 4.83
CA GLN A 136 11.34 7.38 5.60
C GLN A 136 11.98 7.78 6.95
N MET A 137 12.70 6.87 7.61
CA MET A 137 13.47 7.21 8.82
C MET A 137 14.63 8.16 8.51
N ASP A 138 15.36 7.89 7.43
CA ASP A 138 16.50 8.70 6.99
C ASP A 138 16.06 10.13 6.61
N GLU A 139 14.92 10.28 5.93
CA GLU A 139 14.30 11.57 5.60
C GLU A 139 13.95 12.40 6.84
N LEU A 140 13.62 11.74 7.95
CA LEU A 140 13.33 12.37 9.24
C LEU A 140 14.58 12.53 10.14
N GLY A 141 15.75 12.09 9.69
CA GLY A 141 16.99 12.11 10.48
C GLY A 141 16.99 11.15 11.67
N ILE A 142 16.12 10.13 11.65
CA ILE A 142 16.05 9.09 12.67
C ILE A 142 17.17 8.08 12.38
N LYS A 143 18.13 7.96 13.31
CA LYS A 143 19.24 7.01 13.15
C LYS A 143 18.81 5.59 13.54
N ASN A 144 19.10 4.62 12.69
CA ASN A 144 18.92 3.18 12.94
C ASN A 144 19.82 2.65 14.06
#